data_AF-A0A850ZX50-F1
#
_entry.id   AF-A0A850ZX50-F1
#
_cell.length_a   1.000
_cell.length_b   1.000
_cell.length_c   1.000
_cell.angle_alpha   90.00
_cell.angle_beta   90.00
_cell.angle_gamma   90.00
#
_symmetry.space_group_name_H-M   'P 1'
#
loop_
_entity.id
_entity.type
_entity.pdbx_description
1 polymer ?
#
loop_
_entity_poly.entity_id
_entity_poly.type
_entity_poly.pdbx_seq_one_letter_code
_entity_poly.pdbx_strand_id
1 'polypeptide(L)'
;MLVAINLHAVIQEYILDKMTRRLHLSKTKHSKFNESGQLAFFYLFSFIWGASILNGEEFMMNPTSLWKDYPHSRMLFQVKFFYICQIAYWFHALPELYFQKIRKEDIPRQLCYICLYIAHISGAYILNLQYLGLVLMVPHYVVELIFHASRLFYFSDENKQKG
;
A
#
# COMPACT_ATOMS: atom_id res chain seq x y z
N MET A 1 12.49 -4.04 8.65
CA MET A 1 11.42 -5.02 8.94
C MET A 1 10.89 -4.89 10.36
N LEU A 2 11.72 -5.04 11.41
CA LEU A 2 11.29 -4.87 12.81
C LEU A 2 10.67 -3.49 13.11
N VAL A 3 11.22 -2.41 12.57
CA VAL A 3 10.66 -1.05 12.74
C VAL A 3 9.27 -0.93 12.10
N ALA A 4 9.06 -1.52 10.92
CA ALA A 4 7.76 -1.51 10.26
C ALA A 4 6.72 -2.33 11.03
N ILE A 5 7.12 -3.48 11.58
CA ILE A 5 6.27 -4.32 12.44
C ILE A 5 5.86 -3.56 13.71
N ASN A 6 6.82 -2.90 14.38
CA ASN A 6 6.53 -2.12 15.58
C ASN A 6 5.66 -0.89 15.26
N LEU A 7 5.94 -0.17 14.17
CA LEU A 7 5.13 0.98 13.75
C LEU A 7 3.71 0.56 13.40
N HIS A 8 3.56 -0.56 12.68
CA HIS A 8 2.27 -1.15 12.36
C HIS A 8 1.52 -1.52 13.64
N ALA A 9 2.17 -2.21 14.59
CA ALA A 9 1.57 -2.56 15.88
C ALA A 9 1.11 -1.34 16.69
N VAL A 10 1.91 -0.27 16.73
CA VAL A 10 1.53 1.00 17.39
C VAL A 10 0.33 1.65 16.71
N ILE A 11 0.32 1.75 15.39
CA ILE A 11 -0.81 2.30 14.63
C ILE A 11 -2.08 1.47 14.90
N GLN A 12 -1.94 0.16 14.92
CA GLN A 12 -3.02 -0.77 15.19
C GLN A 12 -3.61 -0.58 16.59
N GLU A 13 -2.77 -0.52 17.61
CA GLU A 13 -3.19 -0.39 19.01
C GLU A 13 -3.75 1.00 19.34
N TYR A 14 -3.13 2.07 18.83
CA TYR A 14 -3.54 3.44 19.17
C TYR A 14 -4.69 3.99 18.33
N ILE A 15 -4.73 3.65 17.04
CA ILE A 15 -5.68 4.24 16.09
C ILE A 15 -6.80 3.24 15.83
N LEU A 16 -6.47 2.06 15.30
CA LEU A 16 -7.48 1.11 14.82
C LEU A 16 -8.25 0.47 15.98
N ASP A 17 -7.60 -0.03 17.02
CA ASP A 17 -8.26 -0.61 18.19
C ASP A 17 -9.09 0.41 18.98
N LYS A 18 -8.69 1.68 18.97
CA LYS A 18 -9.45 2.77 19.58
C LYS A 18 -10.71 3.09 18.79
N MET A 19 -10.63 3.11 17.46
CA MET A 19 -11.79 3.27 16.58
C MET A 19 -12.72 2.05 16.64
N THR A 20 -12.17 0.84 16.71
CA THR A 20 -12.95 -0.39 16.85
C THR A 20 -13.73 -0.42 18.16
N ARG A 21 -13.08 -0.09 19.28
CA ARG A 21 -13.75 -0.04 20.59
C ARG A 21 -14.92 0.95 20.61
N ARG A 22 -14.84 2.03 19.83
CA ARG A 22 -15.95 2.98 19.64
C ARG A 22 -17.07 2.43 18.76
N LEU A 23 -16.75 1.54 17.83
CA LEU A 23 -17.67 1.05 16.80
C LEU A 23 -18.34 -0.29 17.16
N HIS A 24 -17.96 -1.00 18.23
CA HIS A 24 -18.53 -2.32 18.63
C HIS A 24 -18.60 -3.34 17.47
N LEU A 25 -17.55 -3.45 16.65
CA LEU A 25 -17.48 -4.40 15.54
C LEU A 25 -17.40 -5.85 16.02
N SER A 26 -18.05 -6.79 15.31
CA SER A 26 -17.83 -8.23 15.52
C SER A 26 -16.40 -8.63 15.16
N LYS A 27 -15.85 -9.70 15.76
CA LYS A 27 -14.43 -10.12 15.56
C LYS A 27 -14.03 -10.27 14.08
N THR A 28 -14.93 -10.80 13.24
CA THR A 28 -14.67 -10.98 11.79
C THR A 28 -14.71 -9.65 11.03
N LYS A 29 -15.62 -8.74 11.38
CA LYS A 29 -15.66 -7.39 10.79
C LYS A 29 -14.48 -6.54 11.26
N HIS A 30 -14.06 -6.72 12.50
CA HIS A 30 -12.90 -6.06 13.06
C HIS A 30 -11.61 -6.36 12.27
N SER A 31 -11.35 -7.64 12.00
CA SER A 31 -10.17 -8.04 11.23
C SER A 31 -10.13 -7.39 9.84
N LYS A 32 -11.28 -7.37 9.13
CA LYS A 32 -11.39 -6.76 7.80
C LYS A 32 -11.31 -5.24 7.81
N PHE A 33 -11.82 -4.60 8.87
CA PHE A 33 -11.69 -3.16 9.07
C PHE A 33 -10.23 -2.78 9.31
N ASN A 34 -9.53 -3.55 10.16
CA ASN A 34 -8.13 -3.33 10.47
C ASN A 34 -7.23 -3.49 9.23
N GLU A 35 -7.43 -4.56 8.46
CA GLU A 35 -6.73 -4.81 7.19
C GLU A 35 -6.92 -3.64 6.19
N SER A 36 -8.18 -3.23 5.96
CA SER A 36 -8.46 -2.07 5.10
C SER A 36 -7.87 -0.77 5.65
N GLY A 37 -7.81 -0.61 6.96
CA GLY A 37 -7.24 0.57 7.64
C GLY A 37 -5.75 0.69 7.40
N GLN A 38 -5.02 -0.41 7.63
CA GLN A 38 -3.60 -0.49 7.34
C GLN A 38 -3.29 -0.21 5.87
N LEU A 39 -4.04 -0.84 4.94
CA LEU A 39 -3.84 -0.64 3.50
C LEU A 39 -4.15 0.79 3.07
N ALA A 40 -5.24 1.39 3.56
CA ALA A 40 -5.56 2.79 3.28
C ALA A 40 -4.43 3.73 3.76
N PHE A 41 -3.91 3.53 4.96
CA PHE A 41 -2.80 4.35 5.47
C PHE A 41 -1.53 4.18 4.61
N PHE A 42 -1.20 2.94 4.25
CA PHE A 42 -0.06 2.63 3.39
C PHE A 42 -0.19 3.29 2.00
N TYR A 43 -1.35 3.20 1.36
CA TYR A 43 -1.59 3.79 0.06
C TYR A 43 -1.57 5.31 0.10
N LEU A 44 -2.14 5.94 1.15
CA LEU A 44 -2.08 7.39 1.32
C LEU A 44 -0.64 7.89 1.43
N PHE A 45 0.14 7.29 2.33
CA PHE A 45 1.54 7.66 2.52
C PHE A 45 2.37 7.46 1.25
N SER A 46 2.18 6.32 0.58
CA SER A 46 2.92 5.99 -0.64
C SER A 46 2.51 6.86 -1.82
N PHE A 47 1.23 7.23 -1.92
CA PHE A 47 0.75 8.19 -2.91
C PHE A 47 1.41 9.56 -2.72
N ILE A 48 1.39 10.11 -1.50
CA ILE A 48 1.98 11.43 -1.21
C ILE A 48 3.48 11.42 -1.55
N TRP A 49 4.20 10.36 -1.13
CA TRP A 49 5.62 10.25 -1.42
C TRP A 49 5.91 10.06 -2.92
N GLY A 50 5.19 9.17 -3.60
CA GLY A 50 5.33 8.97 -5.04
C GLY A 50 5.02 10.23 -5.85
N ALA A 51 3.95 10.96 -5.48
CA ALA A 51 3.59 12.24 -6.08
C ALA A 51 4.66 13.31 -5.84
N SER A 52 5.27 13.36 -4.64
CA SER A 52 6.38 14.30 -4.36
C SER A 52 7.60 14.04 -5.24
N ILE A 53 7.91 12.77 -5.55
CA ILE A 53 8.99 12.40 -6.47
C ILE A 53 8.63 12.82 -7.89
N LEU A 54 7.39 12.57 -8.34
CA LEU A 54 6.94 12.95 -9.67
C LEU A 54 6.88 14.46 -9.88
N ASN A 55 6.54 15.24 -8.85
CA ASN A 55 6.50 16.71 -8.92
C ASN A 55 7.89 17.35 -8.91
N GLY A 56 8.88 16.69 -8.31
CA GLY A 56 10.26 17.18 -8.27
C GLY A 56 10.99 17.10 -9.61
N GLU A 57 10.40 16.43 -10.59
CA GLU A 57 10.97 16.23 -11.91
C GLU A 57 10.00 16.75 -12.97
N GLU A 58 10.50 17.37 -14.04
CA GLU A 58 9.67 17.97 -15.11
C GLU A 58 8.97 16.91 -16.01
N PHE A 59 8.54 15.76 -15.47
CA PHE A 59 7.90 14.67 -16.22
C PHE A 59 6.52 15.02 -16.75
N MET A 60 5.75 15.85 -16.03
CA MET A 60 4.37 16.18 -16.38
C MET A 60 4.23 16.84 -17.76
N MET A 61 5.31 17.43 -18.29
CA MET A 61 5.28 18.22 -19.53
C MET A 61 5.75 17.45 -20.77
N ASN A 62 6.51 16.35 -20.62
CA ASN A 62 7.08 15.63 -21.76
C ASN A 62 7.07 14.10 -21.54
N PRO A 63 6.15 13.32 -22.13
CA PRO A 63 6.13 11.86 -21.97
C PRO A 63 7.41 11.18 -22.50
N THR A 64 8.10 11.82 -23.45
CA THR A 64 9.39 11.34 -23.99
C THR A 64 10.50 11.33 -22.93
N SER A 65 10.39 12.10 -21.84
CA SER A 65 11.39 12.08 -20.77
C SER A 65 11.36 10.79 -19.94
N LEU A 66 10.28 9.99 -20.00
CA LEU A 66 10.13 8.74 -19.24
C LEU A 66 11.17 7.67 -19.61
N TRP A 67 11.65 7.70 -20.85
CA TRP A 67 12.63 6.75 -21.42
C TRP A 67 13.84 7.46 -22.04
N LYS A 68 13.97 8.77 -21.81
CA LYS A 68 15.15 9.53 -22.25
C LYS A 68 16.37 9.01 -21.48
N ASP A 69 17.43 8.67 -22.20
CA ASP A 69 18.69 8.14 -21.65
C ASP A 69 18.58 6.75 -20.99
N TYR A 70 17.60 5.93 -21.41
CA TYR A 70 17.54 4.52 -21.01
C TYR A 70 18.70 3.71 -21.63
N PRO A 71 19.40 2.85 -20.86
CA PRO A 71 19.19 2.57 -19.44
C PRO A 71 19.81 3.65 -18.53
N HIS A 72 19.01 4.14 -17.57
CA HIS A 72 19.45 5.14 -16.61
C HIS A 72 20.61 4.61 -15.77
N SER A 73 21.81 5.19 -15.92
CA SER A 73 23.03 4.73 -15.24
C SER A 73 22.99 4.93 -13.72
N ARG A 74 22.22 5.90 -13.21
CA ARG A 74 22.14 6.24 -11.80
C ARG A 74 20.70 6.52 -11.37
N MET A 75 20.24 5.82 -10.33
CA MET A 75 18.97 6.06 -9.66
C MET A 75 19.17 7.03 -8.49
N LEU A 76 18.35 8.07 -8.38
CA LEU A 76 18.38 8.96 -7.22
C LEU A 76 18.08 8.17 -5.93
N PHE A 77 18.76 8.53 -4.84
CA PHE A 77 18.59 7.87 -3.55
C PHE A 77 17.13 7.85 -3.09
N GLN A 78 16.40 8.96 -3.24
CA GLN A 78 14.99 9.04 -2.85
C GLN A 78 14.10 8.06 -3.62
N VAL A 79 14.32 7.90 -4.92
CA VAL A 79 13.57 6.94 -5.76
C VAL A 79 13.93 5.52 -5.37
N LYS A 80 15.22 5.22 -5.24
CA LYS A 80 15.71 3.91 -4.82
C LYS A 80 15.12 3.51 -3.46
N PHE A 81 15.13 4.43 -2.50
CA PHE A 81 14.62 4.21 -1.16
C PHE A 81 13.11 4.02 -1.15
N PHE A 82 12.37 4.79 -1.96
CA PHE A 82 10.94 4.57 -2.17
C PHE A 82 10.66 3.14 -2.63
N TYR A 83 11.26 2.68 -3.73
CA TYR A 83 11.06 1.32 -4.26
C TYR A 83 11.40 0.22 -3.24
N ILE A 84 12.52 0.35 -2.52
CA ILE A 84 12.91 -0.61 -1.48
C ILE A 84 11.86 -0.67 -0.36
N CYS A 85 11.35 0.48 0.09
CA CYS A 85 10.30 0.54 1.11
C CYS A 85 8.99 -0.10 0.62
N GLN A 86 8.61 0.14 -0.65
CA GLN A 86 7.42 -0.48 -1.24
C GLN A 86 7.54 -2.01 -1.28
N ILE A 87 8.68 -2.54 -1.78
CA ILE A 87 8.94 -3.98 -1.82
C ILE A 87 8.94 -4.57 -0.40
N ALA A 88 9.60 -3.91 0.55
CA ALA A 88 9.67 -4.37 1.93
C ALA A 88 8.29 -4.45 2.60
N TYR A 89 7.38 -3.52 2.30
CA TYR A 89 6.00 -3.57 2.78
C TYR A 89 5.25 -4.77 2.22
N TRP A 90 5.36 -5.04 0.91
CA TRP A 90 4.68 -6.19 0.31
C TRP A 90 5.25 -7.53 0.79
N PHE A 91 6.54 -7.60 1.11
CA PHE A 91 7.10 -8.76 1.82
C PHE A 91 6.56 -8.90 3.25
N HIS A 92 6.37 -7.79 3.96
CA HIS A 92 5.73 -7.78 5.28
C HIS A 92 4.27 -8.23 5.23
N ALA A 93 3.55 -8.01 4.12
CA ALA A 93 2.17 -8.45 3.94
C ALA A 93 2.02 -9.99 3.93
N LEU A 94 3.08 -10.75 3.63
CA LEU A 94 3.06 -12.22 3.64
C LEU A 94 2.89 -12.82 5.05
N PRO A 95 3.73 -12.51 6.05
CA PRO A 95 3.51 -12.97 7.41
C PRO A 95 2.24 -12.36 8.03
N GLU A 96 1.90 -11.12 7.69
CA GLU A 96 0.64 -10.48 8.11
C GLU A 96 -0.58 -11.32 7.70
N LEU A 97 -0.60 -11.82 6.46
CA LEU A 97 -1.65 -12.72 5.95
C LEU A 97 -1.81 -13.98 6.83
N TYR A 98 -0.70 -14.52 7.32
CA TYR A 98 -0.69 -15.69 8.20
C TYR A 98 -1.27 -15.35 9.58
N PHE A 99 -0.94 -14.18 10.14
CA PHE A 99 -1.43 -13.74 11.45
C PHE A 99 -2.91 -13.34 11.45
N GLN A 100 -3.43 -12.82 10.33
CA GLN A 100 -4.81 -12.37 10.21
C GLN A 100 -5.85 -13.51 10.16
N LYS A 101 -5.43 -14.79 10.19
CA LYS A 101 -6.30 -15.98 10.22
C LYS A 101 -7.42 -15.94 9.18
N ILE A 102 -7.06 -15.54 7.96
CA ILE A 102 -7.99 -15.40 6.83
C ILE A 102 -8.56 -16.78 6.46
N ARG A 103 -9.77 -16.79 5.90
CA ARG A 103 -10.39 -18.04 5.40
C ARG A 103 -9.45 -18.68 4.39
N LYS A 104 -9.24 -20.00 4.51
CA LYS A 104 -8.33 -20.76 3.64
C LYS A 104 -8.64 -20.60 2.14
N GLU A 105 -9.90 -20.32 1.83
CA GLU A 105 -10.44 -20.08 0.49
C GLU A 105 -9.88 -18.79 -0.15
N ASP A 106 -9.62 -17.76 0.65
CA ASP A 106 -9.21 -16.42 0.19
C ASP A 106 -7.68 -16.28 0.09
N ILE A 107 -6.93 -17.15 0.80
CA ILE A 107 -5.46 -17.17 0.81
C ILE A 107 -4.82 -17.18 -0.59
N PRO A 108 -5.18 -18.09 -1.52
CA PRO A 108 -4.51 -18.14 -2.82
C PRO A 108 -4.71 -16.86 -3.64
N ARG A 109 -5.89 -16.25 -3.54
CA ARG A 109 -6.20 -14.99 -4.22
C ARG A 109 -5.33 -13.85 -3.68
N GLN A 110 -5.21 -13.76 -2.35
CA GLN A 110 -4.44 -12.69 -1.72
C GLN A 110 -2.94 -12.87 -1.89
N LEU A 111 -2.46 -14.11 -1.89
CA LEU A 111 -1.07 -14.41 -2.22
C LEU A 111 -0.73 -14.01 -3.66
N CYS A 112 -1.60 -14.35 -4.62
CA CYS A 112 -1.42 -13.95 -6.02
C CYS A 112 -1.35 -12.42 -6.15
N TYR A 113 -2.26 -11.71 -5.47
CA TYR A 113 -2.23 -10.24 -5.42
C TYR A 113 -0.91 -9.70 -4.86
N ILE A 114 -0.43 -10.18 -3.71
CA ILE A 114 0.86 -9.75 -3.13
C ILE A 114 2.02 -10.05 -4.10
N CYS A 115 2.04 -11.24 -4.72
CA CYS A 115 3.06 -11.61 -5.69
C CYS A 115 3.07 -10.69 -6.91
N LEU A 116 1.89 -10.28 -7.41
CA LEU A 116 1.78 -9.35 -8.53
C LEU A 116 2.38 -7.98 -8.19
N TYR A 117 2.16 -7.45 -6.98
CA TYR A 117 2.80 -6.21 -6.54
C TYR A 117 4.32 -6.34 -6.42
N ILE A 118 4.80 -7.41 -5.78
CA ILE A 118 6.25 -7.66 -5.65
C ILE A 118 6.88 -7.76 -7.05
N ALA A 119 6.27 -8.50 -7.98
CA ALA A 119 6.77 -8.66 -9.33
C ALA A 119 6.76 -7.34 -10.11
N HIS A 120 5.66 -6.57 -10.04
CA HIS A 120 5.54 -5.27 -10.71
C HIS A 120 6.60 -4.28 -10.22
N ILE A 121 6.73 -4.12 -8.90
CA ILE A 121 7.63 -3.14 -8.28
C ILE A 121 9.09 -3.57 -8.44
N SER A 122 9.39 -4.86 -8.27
CA SER A 122 10.74 -5.40 -8.48
C SER A 122 11.15 -5.36 -9.94
N GLY A 123 10.22 -5.63 -10.87
CA GLY A 123 10.46 -5.52 -12.31
C GLY A 123 10.83 -4.09 -12.71
N ALA A 124 10.05 -3.10 -12.25
CA ALA A 124 10.36 -1.69 -12.48
C ALA A 124 11.73 -1.28 -11.89
N TYR A 125 12.08 -1.82 -10.73
CA TYR A 125 13.37 -1.56 -10.06
C TYR A 125 14.56 -2.20 -10.78
N ILE A 126 14.50 -3.50 -11.09
CA ILE A 126 15.60 -4.26 -11.72
C ILE A 126 15.88 -3.77 -13.14
N LEU A 127 14.82 -3.44 -13.89
CA LEU A 127 14.94 -2.92 -15.26
C LEU A 127 15.30 -1.44 -15.32
N ASN A 128 15.50 -0.75 -14.19
CA ASN A 128 15.73 0.71 -14.12
C ASN A 128 14.64 1.54 -14.84
N LEU A 129 13.41 1.03 -14.87
CA LEU A 129 12.21 1.71 -15.40
C LEU A 129 11.53 2.54 -14.31
N GLN A 130 12.33 3.29 -13.55
CA GLN A 130 11.89 3.96 -12.31
C GLN A 130 10.74 4.95 -12.52
N TYR A 131 10.78 5.73 -13.60
CA TYR A 131 9.79 6.77 -13.88
C TYR A 131 8.50 6.18 -14.42
N LEU A 132 8.60 5.19 -15.32
CA LEU A 132 7.44 4.45 -15.81
C LEU A 132 6.74 3.71 -14.65
N GLY A 133 7.49 3.05 -13.78
CA GLY A 133 6.93 2.37 -12.61
C GLY A 133 6.26 3.35 -11.64
N LEU A 134 6.82 4.54 -11.42
CA LEU A 134 6.22 5.58 -10.57
C LEU A 134 4.91 6.14 -11.16
N VAL A 135 4.91 6.45 -12.46
CA VAL A 135 3.72 6.95 -13.16
C VAL A 135 2.59 5.91 -13.19
N LEU A 136 2.92 4.62 -13.22
CA LEU A 136 1.91 3.55 -13.11
C LEU A 136 1.45 3.32 -11.67
N MET A 137 2.37 3.34 -10.70
CA MET A 137 2.03 3.10 -9.28
C MET A 137 1.20 4.21 -8.66
N VAL A 138 1.52 5.48 -8.90
CA VAL A 138 0.89 6.60 -8.20
C VAL A 138 -0.62 6.67 -8.45
N PRO A 139 -1.14 6.64 -9.68
CA PRO A 139 -2.57 6.57 -9.95
C PRO A 139 -3.21 5.30 -9.40
N HIS A 140 -2.52 4.15 -9.53
CA HIS A 140 -3.01 2.88 -9.00
C HIS A 140 -3.23 2.95 -7.48
N TYR A 141 -2.29 3.54 -6.74
CA TYR A 141 -2.39 3.71 -5.29
C TYR A 141 -3.51 4.66 -4.88
N VAL A 142 -3.85 5.66 -5.71
CA VAL A 142 -5.03 6.51 -5.46
C VAL A 142 -6.32 5.69 -5.57
N VAL A 143 -6.44 4.85 -6.59
CA VAL A 143 -7.63 4.00 -6.79
C VAL A 143 -7.79 3.04 -5.62
N GLU A 144 -6.70 2.37 -5.22
CA GLU A 144 -6.70 1.45 -4.08
C GLU A 144 -6.99 2.18 -2.75
N LEU A 145 -6.47 3.39 -2.56
CA LEU A 145 -6.78 4.23 -1.40
C LEU A 145 -8.29 4.51 -1.31
N ILE A 146 -8.90 4.94 -2.41
CA ILE A 146 -10.35 5.24 -2.45
C ILE A 146 -11.15 3.97 -2.17
N PHE A 147 -10.75 2.84 -2.75
CA PHE A 147 -11.39 1.55 -2.50
C PHE A 147 -11.34 1.16 -1.01
N HIS A 148 -10.17 1.21 -0.37
CA HIS A 148 -10.06 0.86 1.04
C HIS A 148 -10.73 1.89 1.97
N ALA A 149 -10.66 3.18 1.65
CA ALA A 149 -11.38 4.22 2.38
C ALA A 149 -12.91 4.00 2.32
N SER A 150 -13.46 3.70 1.14
CA SER A 150 -14.90 3.40 0.99
C SER A 150 -15.31 2.17 1.80
N ARG A 151 -14.49 1.12 1.85
CA ARG A 151 -14.74 -0.07 2.69
C ARG A 151 -14.73 0.27 4.17
N LEU A 152 -13.84 1.14 4.63
CA LEU A 152 -13.81 1.61 6.02
C LEU A 152 -15.08 2.38 6.37
N PHE A 153 -15.54 3.28 5.51
CA PHE A 153 -16.81 3.99 5.70
C PHE A 153 -18.01 3.04 5.71
N TYR A 154 -18.06 2.08 4.79
CA TYR A 154 -19.12 1.07 4.74
C TYR A 154 -19.22 0.28 6.06
N PHE A 155 -18.10 -0.22 6.57
CA PHE A 155 -18.09 -0.95 7.84
C PHE A 155 -18.44 -0.07 9.04
N SER A 156 -18.12 1.23 8.99
CA SER A 156 -18.48 2.18 10.04
C SER A 156 -19.98 2.52 10.03
N ASP A 157 -20.62 2.60 8.87
CA ASP A 157 -22.03 2.96 8.73
C ASP A 157 -22.96 1.78 9.04
N GLU A 158 -22.60 0.56 8.61
CA GLU A 158 -23.39 -0.64 8.89
C GLU A 158 -23.52 -0.94 10.40
N ASN A 159 -22.59 -0.42 11.23
CA ASN A 159 -22.70 -0.49 12.68
C ASN A 159 -23.60 0.59 13.28
N LYS A 160 -23.66 1.79 12.69
CA LYS A 160 -24.55 2.86 13.16
C LYS A 160 -26.03 2.52 12.95
N GLN A 161 -26.35 1.71 11.94
CA GLN A 161 -27.73 1.28 11.66
C GLN A 161 -28.19 0.09 12.52
N LYS A 162 -27.28 -0.60 13.20
CA LYS A 162 -27.57 -1.81 14.00
C LYS A 162 -27.49 -1.59 15.51
N GLY A 163 -27.12 -0.39 15.97
CA GLY A 163 -27.12 0.02 17.38
C GLY A 163 -28.25 0.98 17.66
#